data_AF-A0A5N5PD86-F1
#
_entry.id   AF-A0A5N5PD86-F1
#
_cell.length_a   1.000
_cell.length_b   1.000
_cell.length_c   1.000
_cell.angle_alpha   90.00
_cell.angle_beta   90.00
_cell.angle_gamma   90.00
#
_symmetry.space_group_name_H-M   'P 1'
#
loop_
_entity.id
_entity.type
_entity.pdbx_description
1 polymer ?
#
loop_
_entity_poly.entity_id
_entity_poly.type
_entity_poly.pdbx_seq_one_letter_code
_entity_poly.pdbx_strand_id
1 'polypeptide(L)'
;MLATTFIFAVSPLMGSVVAESGKCHGQRLYCGSSLHNMKWSDDAIWAGLSKGKQWYPNELNADRIPNTLFECDGRSGADALWWRSSCADNGCHDGGAGHSDYCQ
;
A
#
# COMPACT_ATOMS: atom_id res chain seq x y z
N MET A 1 -4.27 58.85 -24.65
CA MET A 1 -3.61 57.54 -24.44
C MET A 1 -4.47 56.77 -23.44
N LEU A 2 -5.20 55.73 -23.87
CA LEU A 2 -5.97 54.88 -22.97
C LEU A 2 -5.09 53.70 -22.52
N ALA A 3 -4.94 53.53 -21.20
CA ALA A 3 -4.26 52.38 -20.62
C ALA A 3 -5.30 51.35 -20.18
N THR A 4 -5.34 50.21 -20.88
CA THR A 4 -6.25 49.09 -20.59
C THR A 4 -5.55 48.14 -19.62
N THR A 5 -6.00 48.10 -18.37
CA THR A 5 -5.47 47.20 -17.34
C THR A 5 -6.15 45.84 -17.45
N PHE A 6 -5.39 44.80 -17.79
CA PHE A 6 -5.86 43.41 -17.78
C PHE A 6 -5.69 42.82 -16.37
N ILE A 7 -6.78 42.36 -15.77
CA ILE A 7 -6.78 41.65 -14.49
C ILE A 7 -6.70 40.15 -14.80
N PHE A 8 -5.58 39.51 -14.45
CA PHE A 8 -5.43 38.05 -14.52
C PHE A 8 -6.06 37.42 -13.27
N ALA A 9 -7.17 36.70 -13.46
CA ALA A 9 -7.76 35.85 -12.44
C ALA A 9 -6.91 34.58 -12.27
N VAL A 10 -6.29 34.41 -11.11
CA VAL A 10 -5.52 33.21 -10.75
C VAL A 10 -6.46 32.25 -10.04
N SER A 11 -6.92 31.21 -10.74
CA SER A 11 -7.70 30.12 -10.14
C SER A 11 -6.78 29.23 -9.30
N PRO A 12 -7.04 29.03 -7.99
CA PRO A 12 -6.29 28.07 -7.21
C PRO A 12 -6.70 26.66 -7.64
N LEU A 13 -5.78 25.92 -8.27
CA LEU A 13 -5.90 24.47 -8.37
C LEU A 13 -5.90 23.91 -6.94
N MET A 14 -7.07 23.49 -6.46
CA MET A 14 -7.16 22.62 -5.29
C MET A 14 -6.60 21.26 -5.70
N GLY A 15 -5.29 21.09 -5.54
CA GLY A 15 -4.64 19.79 -5.67
C GLY A 15 -5.14 18.89 -4.56
N SER A 16 -5.88 17.85 -4.92
CA SER A 16 -6.20 16.75 -4.03
C SER A 16 -4.89 16.17 -3.50
N VAL A 17 -4.62 16.37 -2.22
CA VAL A 17 -3.53 15.69 -1.52
C VAL A 17 -3.92 14.21 -1.41
N VAL A 18 -3.59 13.45 -2.43
CA VAL A 18 -3.61 11.99 -2.34
C VAL A 18 -2.48 11.66 -1.36
N ALA A 19 -2.85 11.31 -0.12
CA ALA A 19 -1.89 10.83 0.86
C ALA A 19 -1.10 9.69 0.22
N GLU A 20 0.20 9.90 0.05
CA GLU A 20 1.10 8.89 -0.49
C GLU A 20 1.10 7.74 0.51
N SER A 21 0.41 6.64 0.17
CA SER A 21 0.46 5.40 0.94
C SER A 21 1.93 5.06 1.16
N GLY A 22 2.31 4.74 2.40
CA GLY A 22 3.72 4.56 2.76
C GLY A 22 4.35 3.53 1.84
N LYS A 23 5.27 3.95 0.96
CA LYS A 23 5.83 3.09 -0.07
C LYS A 23 6.44 1.86 0.59
N CYS A 24 6.01 0.68 0.19
CA CYS A 24 6.64 -0.53 0.66
C CYS A 24 7.85 -0.87 -0.21
N HIS A 25 8.91 -1.34 0.43
CA HIS A 25 10.15 -1.69 -0.26
C HIS A 25 10.00 -3.03 -0.98
N GLY A 26 10.38 -3.08 -2.26
CA GLY A 26 10.36 -4.31 -3.05
C GLY A 26 11.20 -5.44 -2.44
N GLN A 27 10.79 -6.68 -2.67
CA GLN A 27 11.40 -7.92 -2.16
C GLN A 27 11.43 -8.04 -0.63
N ARG A 28 10.63 -7.23 0.07
CA ARG A 28 10.43 -7.33 1.51
C ARG A 28 9.03 -7.85 1.81
N LEU A 29 8.95 -8.65 2.87
CA LEU A 29 7.70 -9.18 3.38
C LEU A 29 7.13 -8.25 4.45
N TYR A 30 5.81 -8.06 4.42
CA TYR A 30 5.06 -7.27 5.38
C TYR A 30 3.82 -8.03 5.81
N CYS A 31 3.56 -8.05 7.10
CA CYS A 31 2.26 -8.38 7.65
C CYS A 31 1.25 -7.33 7.20
N GLY A 32 -0.02 -7.72 7.01
CA GLY A 32 -1.07 -6.74 6.75
C GLY A 32 -1.19 -5.69 7.86
N SER A 33 -0.93 -6.08 9.12
CA SER A 33 -0.85 -5.14 10.25
C SER A 33 0.28 -4.12 10.09
N SER A 34 1.46 -4.53 9.63
CA SER A 34 2.59 -3.65 9.31
C SER A 34 2.25 -2.70 8.15
N LEU A 35 1.56 -3.20 7.12
CA LEU A 35 1.06 -2.35 6.02
C LEU A 35 0.06 -1.31 6.53
N HIS A 36 -0.85 -1.67 7.44
CA HIS A 36 -1.77 -0.72 8.10
C HIS A 36 -1.01 0.35 8.89
N ASN A 37 0.03 -0.04 9.63
CA ASN A 37 0.90 0.90 10.35
C ASN A 37 1.59 1.88 9.38
N MET A 38 1.90 1.43 8.16
CA MET A 38 2.41 2.22 7.05
C MET A 38 1.33 3.01 6.28
N LYS A 39 0.11 3.13 6.84
CA LYS A 39 -1.02 3.88 6.26
C LYS A 39 -1.62 3.28 4.98
N TRP A 40 -1.45 1.98 4.75
CA TRP A 40 -2.24 1.28 3.74
C TRP A 40 -3.63 1.02 4.29
N SER A 41 -4.67 1.36 3.54
CA SER A 41 -6.02 0.87 3.78
C SER A 41 -6.18 -0.54 3.21
N ASP A 42 -7.22 -1.27 3.64
CA ASP A 42 -7.57 -2.56 3.03
C ASP A 42 -7.78 -2.43 1.52
N ASP A 43 -8.45 -1.37 1.07
CA ASP A 43 -8.63 -1.07 -0.36
C ASP A 43 -7.29 -0.91 -1.10
N ALA A 44 -6.30 -0.26 -0.47
CA ALA A 44 -4.96 -0.13 -1.05
C ALA A 44 -4.26 -1.49 -1.13
N ILE A 45 -4.45 -2.35 -0.12
CA ILE A 45 -3.89 -3.71 -0.11
C ILE A 45 -4.52 -4.55 -1.23
N TRP A 46 -5.85 -4.52 -1.38
CA TRP A 46 -6.56 -5.21 -2.46
C TRP A 46 -6.19 -4.69 -3.85
N ALA A 47 -6.06 -3.37 -3.99
CA ALA A 47 -5.57 -2.75 -5.22
C ALA A 47 -4.13 -3.19 -5.52
N GLY A 48 -3.27 -3.28 -4.51
CA GLY A 48 -1.90 -3.75 -4.64
C GLY A 48 -1.82 -5.22 -5.09
N LEU A 49 -2.65 -6.09 -4.50
CA LEU A 49 -2.78 -7.49 -4.95
C LEU A 49 -3.23 -7.60 -6.41
N SER A 50 -4.22 -6.79 -6.80
CA SER A 50 -4.70 -6.71 -8.18
C SER A 50 -3.61 -6.25 -9.15
N LYS A 51 -2.77 -5.29 -8.72
CA LYS A 51 -1.62 -4.79 -9.50
C LYS A 51 -0.49 -5.82 -9.63
N GLY A 52 -0.21 -6.58 -8.57
CA GLY A 52 0.82 -7.60 -8.55
C GLY A 52 0.53 -8.78 -9.49
N LYS A 53 -0.74 -8.97 -9.90
CA LYS A 53 -1.20 -10.04 -10.81
C LYS A 53 -0.80 -11.45 -10.38
N GLN A 54 -0.54 -11.65 -9.08
CA GLN A 54 -0.25 -12.96 -8.52
C GLN A 54 -1.54 -13.55 -7.93
N TRP A 55 -1.69 -14.87 -8.03
CA TRP A 55 -2.77 -15.59 -7.37
C TRP A 55 -2.73 -15.40 -5.84
N TYR A 56 -3.91 -15.30 -5.23
CA TYR A 56 -4.14 -15.35 -3.79
C TYR A 56 -5.38 -16.23 -3.49
N PRO A 57 -5.47 -16.85 -2.31
CA PRO A 57 -6.56 -17.77 -1.96
C PRO A 57 -7.91 -17.06 -1.82
N ASN A 58 -9.01 -17.77 -2.14
CA ASN A 58 -10.38 -17.24 -2.03
C ASN A 58 -10.78 -16.95 -0.57
N GLU A 59 -10.14 -17.61 0.38
CA GLU A 59 -10.36 -17.45 1.82
C GLU A 59 -9.73 -16.17 2.37
N LEU A 60 -8.88 -15.48 1.60
CA LEU A 60 -8.37 -14.17 1.98
C LEU A 60 -9.53 -13.16 1.97
N ASN A 61 -9.77 -12.54 3.12
CA ASN A 61 -10.78 -11.50 3.32
C ASN A 61 -10.21 -10.43 4.26
N ALA A 62 -10.95 -9.34 4.49
CA ALA A 62 -10.51 -8.22 5.32
C ALA A 62 -10.06 -8.67 6.72
N ASP A 63 -10.80 -9.59 7.36
CA ASP A 63 -10.47 -10.09 8.70
C ASP A 63 -9.14 -10.87 8.75
N ARG A 64 -8.72 -11.44 7.61
CA ARG A 64 -7.45 -12.17 7.50
C ARG A 64 -6.27 -11.28 7.12
N ILE A 65 -6.49 -10.08 6.60
CA ILE A 65 -5.42 -9.17 6.17
C ILE A 65 -4.39 -8.95 7.29
N PRO A 66 -4.75 -8.60 8.53
CA PRO A 66 -3.77 -8.31 9.58
C PRO A 66 -2.81 -9.48 9.87
N ASN A 67 -3.26 -10.72 9.69
CA ASN A 67 -2.50 -11.95 9.94
C ASN A 67 -2.00 -12.62 8.64
N THR A 68 -1.90 -11.87 7.56
CA THR A 68 -1.42 -12.36 6.27
C THR A 68 -0.08 -11.72 5.92
N LEU A 69 0.82 -12.53 5.37
CA LEU A 69 2.11 -12.11 4.89
C LEU A 69 2.03 -11.77 3.40
N PHE A 70 2.43 -10.55 3.07
CA PHE A 70 2.48 -10.00 1.72
C PHE A 70 3.92 -9.69 1.34
N GLU A 71 4.27 -9.85 0.07
CA GLU A 71 5.51 -9.33 -0.48
C GLU A 71 5.22 -8.12 -1.33
N CYS A 72 6.03 -7.08 -1.18
CA CYS A 72 6.03 -6.00 -2.16
C CYS A 72 6.86 -6.43 -3.36
N ASP A 73 6.24 -6.54 -4.53
CA ASP A 73 6.92 -6.94 -5.76
C ASP A 73 8.04 -5.92 -6.09
N GLY A 74 7.72 -4.62 -6.01
CA GLY A 74 8.62 -3.53 -6.35
C GLY A 74 8.99 -3.45 -7.85
N ARG A 75 8.63 -4.45 -8.66
CA ARG A 75 8.84 -4.47 -10.12
C ARG A 75 7.63 -3.95 -10.89
N SER A 76 6.42 -4.28 -10.44
CA SER A 76 5.14 -3.85 -11.05
C SER A 76 4.64 -2.49 -10.53
N GLY A 77 5.37 -1.87 -9.62
CA GLY A 77 5.03 -0.61 -8.96
C GLY A 77 5.41 -0.61 -7.48
N ALA A 78 5.55 0.58 -6.89
CA ALA A 78 5.84 0.74 -5.46
C ALA A 78 4.68 0.28 -4.56
N ASP A 79 3.52 0.01 -5.15
CA ASP A 79 2.30 -0.38 -4.48
C ASP A 79 1.74 -1.74 -4.94
N ALA A 80 2.51 -2.50 -5.72
CA ALA A 80 2.14 -3.85 -6.12
C ALA A 80 2.48 -4.86 -5.01
N LEU A 81 1.50 -5.68 -4.64
CA LEU A 81 1.61 -6.69 -3.59
C LEU A 81 1.40 -8.09 -4.15
N TRP A 82 2.10 -9.05 -3.56
CA TRP A 82 1.94 -10.47 -3.77
C TRP A 82 1.57 -11.16 -2.47
N TRP A 83 0.55 -11.99 -2.49
CA TRP A 83 0.24 -12.84 -1.33
C TRP A 83 1.32 -13.92 -1.17
N ARG A 84 1.80 -14.14 0.06
CA ARG A 84 2.78 -15.20 0.36
C ARG A 84 2.18 -16.31 1.22
N SER A 85 1.58 -15.98 2.36
CA SER A 85 1.01 -16.97 3.27
C SER A 85 0.02 -16.34 4.26
N SER A 86 -0.88 -17.16 4.81
CA SER A 86 -1.67 -16.80 6.00
C SER A 86 -0.96 -17.35 7.24
N CYS A 87 -0.79 -16.52 8.28
CA CYS A 87 -0.12 -16.92 9.51
C CYS A 87 -1.15 -17.39 10.55
N ALA A 88 -1.71 -18.59 10.33
CA ALA A 88 -2.86 -19.09 11.08
C ALA A 88 -2.57 -19.50 12.54
N ASP A 89 -1.35 -19.99 12.84
CA ASP A 89 -1.10 -20.69 14.10
C ASP A 89 -0.50 -19.79 15.20
N ASN A 90 0.55 -19.01 14.91
CA ASN A 90 1.12 -18.06 15.89
C ASN A 90 1.20 -16.62 15.38
N GLY A 91 0.46 -16.30 14.31
CA GLY A 91 0.26 -14.94 13.82
C GLY A 91 1.40 -14.40 12.98
N CYS A 92 1.18 -13.19 12.45
CA CYS A 92 2.16 -12.48 11.63
C CYS A 92 2.93 -11.48 12.51
N HIS A 93 4.25 -11.52 12.46
CA HIS A 93 5.15 -10.74 13.30
C HIS A 93 5.93 -9.72 12.49
N ASP A 94 5.98 -8.49 13.01
CA ASP A 94 6.83 -7.41 12.51
C ASP A 94 8.30 -7.77 12.76
N GLY A 95 9.09 -7.89 11.68
CA GLY A 95 10.51 -8.20 11.75
C GLY A 95 11.37 -7.05 12.29
N GLY A 96 10.79 -5.85 12.38
CA GLY A 96 11.44 -4.62 12.78
C GLY A 96 12.03 -3.85 11.61
N ALA A 97 12.54 -2.65 11.93
CA ALA A 97 13.02 -1.71 10.93
C ALA A 97 14.10 -2.31 10.00
N GLY A 98 13.82 -2.34 8.70
CA GLY A 98 14.73 -2.85 7.67
C GLY A 98 14.69 -4.36 7.46
N HIS A 99 13.90 -5.09 8.24
CA HIS A 99 13.75 -6.55 8.15
C HIS A 99 12.40 -6.93 7.53
N SER A 100 12.32 -8.16 7.03
CA SER A 100 11.07 -8.74 6.56
C SER A 100 10.26 -9.26 7.73
N ASP A 101 8.95 -9.08 7.64
CA ASP A 101 8.00 -9.72 8.54
C ASP A 101 7.94 -11.23 8.29
N TYR A 102 7.39 -11.96 9.26
CA TYR A 102 7.36 -13.41 9.21
C TYR A 102 6.12 -14.00 9.88
N CYS A 103 5.70 -15.19 9.42
CA CYS A 103 4.77 -16.02 10.19
C CYS A 103 5.56 -16.81 11.24
N GLN A 104 5.00 -16.92 12.44
CA GLN A 104 5.47 -17.88 13.43
C GLN A 104 4.37 -18.88 13.75
#